data_AF-A0A9D7IFY3-F1
#
_entry.id   AF-A0A9D7IFY3-F1
#
_cell.length_a   1.000
_cell.length_b   1.000
_cell.length_c   1.000
_cell.angle_alpha   90.00
_cell.angle_beta   90.00
_cell.angle_gamma   90.00
#
_symmetry.space_group_name_H-M   'P 1'
#
loop_
_entity.id
_entity.type
_entity.pdbx_description
1 polymer ?
#
loop_
_entity_poly.entity_id
_entity_poly.type
_entity_poly.pdbx_seq_one_letter_code
_entity_poly.pdbx_strand_id
1 'polypeptide(L)'
;MQKIEFNGYKLDMFDSAQELKIKRFQLYNLNVMLDAGIGSDLNAFNDRINSIRGFIPKKPELAMIELNNLQQSVYFIVKNASPKMASFVAMIHKIDGRELTDHDLTDQGIADILEELNRKGLTMGIVERFLSAVKKNLDRELETFFPKTFNGSNVKEFYSKSYAGPC
;
A
#
# COMPACT_ATOMS: atom_id res chain seq x y z
N MET A 1 -14.32 -5.59 -12.43
CA MET A 1 -14.92 -5.06 -11.19
C MET A 1 -15.62 -6.16 -10.41
N GLN A 2 -15.34 -6.24 -9.11
CA GLN A 2 -15.83 -7.28 -8.20
C GLN A 2 -16.84 -6.67 -7.25
N LYS A 3 -17.99 -7.33 -7.08
CA LYS A 3 -19.02 -6.88 -6.15
C LYS A 3 -18.89 -7.62 -4.82
N ILE A 4 -18.88 -6.87 -3.72
CA ILE A 4 -18.96 -7.41 -2.37
C ILE A 4 -20.26 -6.92 -1.77
N GLU A 5 -21.12 -7.87 -1.35
CA GLU A 5 -22.36 -7.57 -0.64
C GLU A 5 -22.30 -8.12 0.78
N PHE A 6 -22.69 -7.32 1.76
CA PHE A 6 -22.83 -7.73 3.16
C PHE A 6 -23.91 -6.89 3.84
N ASN A 7 -24.78 -7.52 4.64
CA ASN A 7 -25.87 -6.83 5.36
C ASN A 7 -26.72 -5.88 4.48
N GLY A 8 -26.94 -6.23 3.20
CA GLY A 8 -27.71 -5.41 2.26
C GLY A 8 -26.93 -4.22 1.66
N TYR A 9 -25.67 -4.04 2.05
CA TYR A 9 -24.77 -3.00 1.56
C TYR A 9 -23.87 -3.50 0.43
N LYS A 10 -23.56 -2.64 -0.54
CA LYS A 10 -22.88 -3.04 -1.77
C LYS A 10 -21.62 -2.22 -2.01
N LEU A 11 -20.51 -2.91 -2.22
CA LEU A 11 -19.25 -2.32 -2.67
C LEU A 11 -18.93 -2.82 -4.07
N ASP A 12 -18.70 -1.88 -4.99
CA ASP A 12 -18.06 -2.18 -6.26
C ASP A 12 -16.56 -1.95 -6.11
N MET A 13 -15.77 -3.02 -6.22
CA MET A 13 -14.33 -3.03 -6.04
C MET A 13 -13.61 -3.13 -7.39
N PHE A 14 -12.42 -2.55 -7.48
CA PHE A 14 -11.50 -2.84 -8.59
C PHE A 14 -10.99 -4.29 -8.49
N ASP A 15 -10.79 -4.94 -9.64
CA ASP A 15 -10.36 -6.36 -9.68
C ASP A 15 -8.86 -6.52 -9.48
N SER A 16 -8.12 -5.51 -9.91
CA SER A 16 -6.67 -5.44 -9.87
C SER A 16 -6.24 -4.04 -9.48
N ALA A 17 -5.12 -3.95 -8.76
CA ALA A 17 -4.50 -2.67 -8.44
C ALA A 17 -4.10 -1.90 -9.71
N GLN A 18 -3.87 -2.58 -10.84
CA GLN A 18 -3.53 -1.96 -12.12
C GLN A 18 -4.67 -1.14 -12.73
N GLU A 19 -5.93 -1.40 -12.34
CA GLU A 19 -7.09 -0.63 -12.77
C GLU A 19 -7.24 0.71 -12.01
N LEU A 20 -6.47 0.90 -10.92
CA LEU A 20 -6.52 2.11 -10.12
C LEU A 20 -5.91 3.29 -10.86
N LYS A 21 -6.56 4.46 -10.73
CA LYS A 21 -5.96 5.73 -11.12
C LYS A 21 -4.69 6.00 -10.30
N ILE A 22 -3.73 6.72 -10.88
CA ILE A 22 -2.37 6.92 -10.34
C ILE A 22 -2.35 7.25 -8.83
N LYS A 23 -3.17 8.21 -8.36
CA LYS A 23 -3.22 8.59 -6.94
C LYS A 23 -3.74 7.48 -6.02
N ARG A 24 -4.78 6.75 -6.46
CA ARG A 24 -5.33 5.59 -5.74
C ARG A 24 -4.35 4.44 -5.70
N PHE A 25 -3.64 4.21 -6.81
CA PHE A 25 -2.60 3.20 -6.89
C PHE A 25 -1.45 3.50 -5.91
N GLN A 26 -1.02 4.76 -5.82
CA GLN A 26 -0.02 5.20 -4.84
C GLN A 26 -0.50 5.00 -3.40
N LEU A 27 -1.75 5.38 -3.10
CA LEU A 27 -2.37 5.18 -1.78
C LEU A 27 -2.47 3.69 -1.42
N TYR A 28 -2.94 2.85 -2.34
CA TYR A 28 -3.02 1.40 -2.16
C TYR A 28 -1.64 0.81 -1.87
N ASN A 29 -0.65 1.10 -2.71
CA ASN A 29 0.71 0.57 -2.54
C ASN A 29 1.34 1.03 -1.23
N LEU A 30 1.20 2.32 -0.87
CA LEU A 30 1.70 2.85 0.40
C LEU A 30 1.17 2.04 1.58
N ASN A 31 -0.14 1.84 1.62
CA ASN A 31 -0.80 1.13 2.71
C ASN A 31 -0.47 -0.38 2.74
N VAL A 32 -0.31 -1.02 1.58
CA VAL A 32 0.19 -2.40 1.49
C VAL A 32 1.64 -2.50 1.97
N MET A 33 2.51 -1.54 1.63
CA MET A 33 3.91 -1.51 2.09
C MET A 33 4.05 -1.35 3.60
N LEU A 34 3.14 -0.58 4.18
CA LEU A 34 3.07 -0.36 5.62
C LEU A 34 2.54 -1.60 6.36
N ASP A 35 1.50 -2.24 5.81
CA ASP A 35 0.96 -3.51 6.33
C ASP A 35 1.98 -4.65 6.21
N ALA A 36 2.72 -4.71 5.10
CA ALA A 36 3.79 -5.67 4.87
C ALA A 36 5.07 -5.38 5.69
N GLY A 37 5.16 -4.21 6.33
CA GLY A 37 6.31 -3.77 7.10
C GLY A 37 7.55 -3.51 6.23
N ILE A 38 7.56 -2.35 5.54
CA ILE A 38 8.77 -1.76 4.92
C ILE A 38 9.34 -2.65 3.80
N GLY A 39 8.65 -2.75 2.66
CA GLY A 39 9.06 -3.67 1.58
C GLY A 39 9.61 -3.02 0.31
N SER A 40 8.92 -2.03 -0.26
CA SER A 40 9.27 -1.50 -1.59
C SER A 40 9.55 0.00 -1.65
N ASP A 41 9.19 0.76 -0.60
CA ASP A 41 9.75 2.10 -0.34
C ASP A 41 10.96 2.02 0.60
N LEU A 42 11.44 0.80 0.89
CA LEU A 42 12.68 0.56 1.64
C LEU A 42 13.82 1.39 1.06
N ASN A 43 13.87 1.54 -0.26
CA ASN A 43 14.87 2.34 -0.94
C ASN A 43 14.68 3.84 -0.68
N ALA A 44 13.48 4.41 -0.80
CA ALA A 44 13.26 5.83 -0.51
C ALA A 44 13.37 6.15 0.99
N PHE A 45 12.94 5.23 1.85
CA PHE A 45 13.15 5.28 3.30
C PHE A 45 14.64 5.21 3.62
N ASN A 46 15.39 4.32 2.98
CA ASN A 46 16.84 4.26 3.07
C ASN A 46 17.49 5.52 2.51
N ASP A 47 16.98 6.13 1.43
CA ASP A 47 17.49 7.37 0.86
C ASP A 47 17.31 8.56 1.82
N ARG A 48 16.17 8.62 2.52
CA ARG A 48 15.95 9.60 3.60
C ARG A 48 16.89 9.34 4.79
N ILE A 49 17.06 8.08 5.22
CA ILE A 49 18.03 7.71 6.26
C ILE A 49 19.47 8.05 5.85
N ASN A 50 19.83 7.80 4.59
CA ASN A 50 21.14 8.10 4.03
C ASN A 50 21.37 9.62 3.94
N SER A 51 20.34 10.40 3.61
CA SER A 51 20.39 11.86 3.64
C SER A 51 20.59 12.39 5.06
N ILE A 52 19.85 11.85 6.04
CA ILE A 52 20.03 12.17 7.47
C ILE A 52 21.47 11.86 7.91
N ARG A 53 21.98 10.66 7.58
CA ARG A 53 23.38 10.26 7.86
C ARG A 53 24.40 11.21 7.22
N GLY A 54 24.14 11.68 6.01
CA GLY A 54 24.98 12.66 5.32
C GLY A 54 24.97 14.04 5.96
N PHE A 55 23.88 14.42 6.63
CA PHE A 55 23.75 15.69 7.34
C PHE A 55 24.38 15.69 8.74
N ILE A 56 24.38 14.56 9.47
CA ILE A 56 24.94 14.46 10.84
C ILE A 56 26.32 15.12 11.01
N PRO A 57 27.32 14.85 10.16
CA PRO A 57 28.66 15.43 10.33
C PRO A 57 28.81 16.86 9.81
N LYS A 58 27.88 17.35 8.97
CA LYS A 58 28.02 18.63 8.24
C LYS A 58 27.04 19.72 8.67
N LYS A 59 25.81 19.31 8.99
CA LYS A 59 24.64 20.15 9.25
C LYS A 59 23.69 19.41 10.22
N PRO A 60 24.07 19.25 11.50
CA PRO A 60 23.32 18.45 12.46
C PRO A 60 21.90 18.99 12.70
N GLU A 61 21.68 20.30 12.56
CA GLU A 61 20.34 20.88 12.62
C GLU A 61 19.42 20.40 11.48
N LEU A 62 19.94 20.28 10.25
CA LEU A 62 19.17 19.74 9.13
C LEU A 62 18.91 18.23 9.28
N ALA A 63 19.85 17.49 9.86
CA ALA A 63 19.66 16.08 10.19
C ALA A 63 18.49 15.90 11.18
N MET A 64 18.41 16.74 12.20
CA MET A 64 17.32 16.69 13.18
C MET A 64 15.97 17.10 12.61
N ILE A 65 15.94 18.08 11.71
CA ILE A 65 14.70 18.47 10.99
C ILE A 65 14.21 17.30 10.14
N GLU A 66 15.09 16.68 9.35
CA GLU A 66 14.68 15.59 8.46
C GLU A 66 14.32 14.30 9.23
N LEU A 67 14.98 14.04 10.36
CA LEU A 67 14.61 12.97 11.27
C LEU A 67 13.22 13.19 11.90
N ASN A 68 12.93 14.41 12.36
CA ASN A 68 11.61 14.75 12.89
C ASN A 68 10.51 14.64 11.82
N ASN A 69 10.80 15.05 10.57
CA ASN A 69 9.89 14.91 9.44
C ASN A 69 9.59 13.44 9.15
N LEU A 70 10.62 12.58 9.18
CA LEU A 70 10.48 11.14 9.00
C LEU A 70 9.65 10.51 10.14
N GLN A 71 9.95 10.87 11.39
CA GLN A 71 9.23 10.39 12.57
C GLN A 71 7.75 10.82 12.56
N GLN A 72 7.45 12.06 12.19
CA GLN A 72 6.08 12.55 12.07
C GLN A 72 5.34 11.85 10.92
N SER A 73 6.02 11.64 9.79
CA SER A 73 5.44 10.89 8.65
C SER A 73 5.04 9.48 9.08
N VAL A 74 5.94 8.76 9.77
CA VAL A 74 5.65 7.42 10.32
C VAL A 74 4.55 7.46 11.38
N TYR A 75 4.54 8.48 12.24
CA TYR A 75 3.53 8.62 13.28
C TYR A 75 2.13 8.90 12.72
N PHE A 76 1.99 9.78 11.72
CA PHE A 76 0.72 10.03 11.03
C PHE A 76 0.22 8.79 10.29
N ILE A 77 1.14 8.06 9.67
CA ILE A 77 0.87 6.78 9.02
C ILE A 77 0.35 5.73 10.00
N VAL A 78 0.94 5.64 11.21
CA VAL A 78 0.53 4.68 12.25
C VAL A 78 -0.76 5.11 12.96
N LYS A 79 -1.05 6.41 13.01
CA LYS A 79 -2.23 6.95 13.72
C LYS A 79 -3.52 6.91 12.92
N ASN A 80 -3.48 6.89 11.60
CA ASN A 80 -4.65 6.67 10.78
C ASN A 80 -4.90 5.16 10.61
N ALA A 81 -6.17 4.79 10.36
CA ALA A 81 -6.69 3.43 10.28
C ALA A 81 -5.68 2.35 9.84
N SER A 82 -5.76 1.16 10.46
CA SER A 82 -4.98 -0.05 10.10
C SER A 82 -4.59 -0.04 8.62
N PRO A 83 -3.28 0.06 8.26
CA PRO A 83 -2.86 0.22 6.87
C PRO A 83 -3.51 -0.79 5.91
N LYS A 84 -3.73 -2.03 6.38
CA LYS A 84 -4.56 -3.02 5.69
C LYS A 84 -5.94 -2.52 5.28
N MET A 85 -6.66 -1.88 6.19
CA MET A 85 -7.99 -1.30 5.96
C MET A 85 -7.95 -0.09 5.03
N ALA A 86 -6.92 0.76 5.14
CA ALA A 86 -6.75 1.88 4.21
C ALA A 86 -6.44 1.38 2.77
N SER A 87 -5.64 0.32 2.63
CA SER A 87 -5.43 -0.34 1.33
C SER A 87 -6.73 -0.91 0.75
N PHE A 88 -7.57 -1.49 1.61
CA PHE A 88 -8.89 -1.96 1.22
C PHE A 88 -9.78 -0.81 0.72
N VAL A 89 -9.82 0.33 1.41
CA VAL A 89 -10.61 1.50 0.99
C VAL A 89 -10.15 2.06 -0.36
N ALA A 90 -8.85 2.09 -0.62
CA ALA A 90 -8.32 2.54 -1.91
C ALA A 90 -8.83 1.73 -3.11
N MET A 91 -9.16 0.45 -2.88
CA MET A 91 -9.71 -0.48 -3.87
C MET A 91 -11.23 -0.36 -4.09
N ILE A 92 -11.93 0.45 -3.29
CA ILE A 92 -13.37 0.67 -3.44
C ILE A 92 -13.61 1.70 -4.54
N HIS A 93 -14.35 1.32 -5.58
CA HIS A 93 -14.80 2.24 -6.63
C HIS A 93 -16.12 2.90 -6.27
N LYS A 94 -17.12 2.11 -5.85
CA LYS A 94 -18.44 2.60 -5.45
C LYS A 94 -18.90 1.99 -4.15
N ILE A 95 -19.66 2.79 -3.42
CA ILE A 95 -20.35 2.45 -2.20
C ILE A 95 -21.83 2.75 -2.40
N ASP A 96 -22.69 1.73 -2.42
CA ASP A 96 -24.13 1.87 -2.69
C ASP A 96 -24.44 2.74 -3.93
N GLY A 97 -23.64 2.60 -4.98
CA GLY A 97 -23.78 3.34 -6.22
C GLY A 97 -23.15 4.75 -6.23
N ARG A 98 -22.74 5.29 -5.07
CA ARG A 98 -21.91 6.51 -5.00
C ARG A 98 -20.48 6.17 -5.37
N GLU A 99 -19.96 6.81 -6.41
CA GLU A 99 -18.55 6.73 -6.78
C GLU A 99 -17.67 7.48 -5.78
N LEU A 100 -16.63 6.80 -5.31
CA LEU A 100 -15.60 7.43 -4.52
C LEU A 100 -14.64 8.19 -5.44
N THR A 101 -14.31 9.41 -5.06
CA THR A 101 -13.39 10.30 -5.76
C THR A 101 -12.10 10.47 -4.98
N ASP A 102 -11.12 11.15 -5.56
CA ASP A 102 -9.87 11.48 -4.86
C ASP A 102 -10.11 12.37 -3.62
N HIS A 103 -11.21 13.13 -3.58
CA HIS A 103 -11.59 13.94 -2.43
C HIS A 103 -12.08 13.11 -1.23
N ASP A 104 -12.65 11.94 -1.50
CA ASP A 104 -13.12 11.01 -0.48
C ASP A 104 -11.96 10.21 0.14
N LEU A 105 -10.79 10.18 -0.51
CA LEU A 105 -9.62 9.39 -0.10
C LEU A 105 -8.56 10.21 0.64
N THR A 106 -9.01 11.22 1.40
CA THR A 106 -8.17 11.88 2.40
C THR A 106 -8.08 11.03 3.66
N ASP A 107 -7.14 11.33 4.56
CA ASP A 107 -7.00 10.61 5.84
C ASP A 107 -8.32 10.55 6.63
N GLN A 108 -9.01 11.70 6.74
CA GLN A 108 -10.31 11.77 7.39
C GLN A 108 -11.38 11.02 6.59
N GLY A 109 -11.41 11.16 5.26
CA GLY A 109 -12.38 10.46 4.42
C GLY A 109 -12.24 8.93 4.50
N ILE A 110 -11.01 8.42 4.57
CA ILE A 110 -10.74 6.98 4.79
C ILE A 110 -11.27 6.55 6.16
N ALA A 111 -11.02 7.34 7.21
CA ALA A 111 -11.55 7.04 8.55
C ALA A 111 -13.08 7.03 8.57
N ASP A 112 -13.72 8.01 7.95
CA ASP A 112 -15.18 8.14 7.87
C ASP A 112 -15.80 6.97 7.10
N ILE A 113 -15.21 6.59 5.96
CA ILE A 113 -15.63 5.42 5.19
C ILE A 113 -15.50 4.16 6.04
N LEU A 114 -14.38 3.95 6.74
CA LEU A 114 -14.21 2.77 7.59
C LEU A 114 -15.21 2.73 8.74
N GLU A 115 -15.53 3.86 9.35
CA GLU A 115 -16.57 3.95 10.38
C GLU A 115 -17.96 3.64 9.80
N GLU A 116 -18.27 4.12 8.59
CA GLU A 116 -19.50 3.77 7.87
C GLU A 116 -19.58 2.26 7.60
N LEU A 117 -18.53 1.67 7.04
CA LEU A 117 -18.48 0.24 6.72
C LEU A 117 -18.56 -0.62 7.98
N ASN A 118 -17.90 -0.22 9.06
CA ASN A 118 -17.97 -0.89 10.36
C ASN A 118 -19.39 -0.84 10.94
N ARG A 119 -20.06 0.32 10.91
CA ARG A 119 -21.48 0.45 11.32
C ARG A 119 -22.41 -0.46 10.53
N LYS A 120 -22.07 -0.74 9.27
CA LYS A 120 -22.81 -1.65 8.39
C LYS A 120 -22.41 -3.12 8.53
N GLY A 121 -21.49 -3.42 9.45
CA GLY A 121 -21.10 -4.79 9.80
C GLY A 121 -20.04 -5.39 8.87
N LEU A 122 -19.20 -4.56 8.25
CA LEU A 122 -18.00 -5.05 7.58
C LEU A 122 -17.13 -5.81 8.60
N THR A 123 -16.78 -7.05 8.28
CA THR A 123 -15.91 -7.88 9.14
C THR A 123 -14.51 -7.97 8.54
N MET A 124 -13.51 -8.14 9.41
CA MET A 124 -12.13 -8.34 8.96
C MET A 124 -11.98 -9.56 8.03
N GLY A 125 -12.78 -10.61 8.24
CA GLY A 125 -12.78 -11.78 7.36
C GLY A 125 -13.21 -11.45 5.91
N ILE A 126 -14.10 -10.47 5.69
CA ILE A 126 -14.45 -10.01 4.34
C ILE A 126 -13.26 -9.29 3.71
N VAL A 127 -12.62 -8.41 4.47
CA VAL A 127 -11.45 -7.64 4.04
C VAL A 127 -10.30 -8.58 3.64
N GLU A 128 -10.00 -9.58 4.47
CA GLU A 128 -8.93 -10.55 4.21
C GLU A 128 -9.16 -11.40 2.98
N ARG A 129 -10.40 -11.88 2.79
CA ARG A 129 -10.76 -12.65 1.60
C ARG A 129 -10.57 -11.83 0.33
N PHE A 130 -10.97 -10.56 0.34
CA PHE A 130 -10.81 -9.68 -0.81
C PHE A 130 -9.33 -9.40 -1.12
N LEU A 131 -8.56 -8.93 -0.14
CA LEU A 131 -7.15 -8.60 -0.35
C LEU A 131 -6.32 -9.82 -0.81
N SER A 132 -6.65 -11.02 -0.30
CA SER A 132 -6.02 -12.26 -0.75
C SER A 132 -6.37 -12.61 -2.20
N ALA A 133 -7.60 -12.34 -2.64
CA ALA A 133 -8.01 -12.56 -4.02
C ALA A 133 -7.30 -11.61 -4.99
N VAL A 134 -7.19 -10.32 -4.63
CA VAL A 134 -6.44 -9.32 -5.41
C VAL A 134 -4.98 -9.73 -5.55
N LYS A 135 -4.34 -10.17 -4.46
CA LYS A 135 -2.95 -10.67 -4.48
C LYS A 135 -2.78 -11.86 -5.43
N LYS A 136 -3.69 -12.84 -5.36
CA LYS A 136 -3.66 -14.02 -6.23
C LYS A 136 -3.92 -13.68 -7.71
N ASN A 137 -4.69 -12.61 -7.99
CA ASN A 137 -4.87 -12.12 -9.36
C ASN A 137 -3.57 -11.51 -9.89
N LEU A 138 -2.90 -10.69 -9.08
CA LEU A 138 -1.60 -10.11 -9.41
C LEU A 138 -0.56 -11.19 -9.69
N ASP A 139 -0.46 -12.21 -8.83
CA ASP A 139 0.51 -13.31 -9.01
C ASP A 139 0.26 -14.05 -10.35
N ARG A 140 -1.00 -14.30 -10.72
CA ARG A 140 -1.36 -14.94 -11.99
C ARG A 140 -1.08 -14.07 -13.21
N GLU A 141 -1.35 -12.77 -13.12
CA GLU A 141 -0.98 -11.81 -14.18
C GLU A 141 0.53 -11.81 -14.38
N LEU A 142 1.31 -11.72 -13.31
CA LEU A 142 2.77 -11.73 -13.35
C LEU A 142 3.34 -13.03 -13.93
N GLU A 143 2.79 -14.20 -13.59
CA GLU A 143 3.18 -15.48 -14.19
C GLU A 143 2.88 -15.53 -15.69
N THR A 144 1.76 -14.94 -16.12
CA THR A 144 1.37 -14.87 -17.54
C THR A 144 2.32 -13.98 -18.35
N PHE A 145 2.72 -12.84 -17.78
CA PHE A 145 3.62 -11.88 -18.45
C PHE A 145 5.12 -12.24 -18.30
N PHE A 146 5.50 -12.92 -17.21
CA PHE A 146 6.89 -13.29 -16.90
C PHE A 146 7.06 -14.78 -16.55
N PRO A 147 6.70 -15.72 -17.44
CA PRO A 147 6.71 -17.16 -17.15
C PRO A 147 8.11 -17.74 -16.87
N LYS A 148 9.17 -17.04 -17.28
CA LYS A 148 10.57 -17.51 -17.16
C LYS A 148 11.25 -17.18 -15.83
N THR A 149 10.64 -16.36 -14.97
CA THR A 149 11.24 -15.94 -13.69
C THR A 149 10.89 -16.87 -12.52
N PHE A 150 9.80 -17.64 -12.62
CA PHE A 150 9.32 -18.49 -11.53
C PHE A 150 9.66 -19.98 -11.66
N ASN A 151 10.08 -20.43 -12.85
CA ASN A 151 10.35 -21.85 -13.13
C ASN A 151 11.82 -22.28 -12.99
N GLY A 152 12.60 -21.59 -12.17
CA GLY A 152 13.96 -22.01 -11.88
C GLY A 152 14.47 -21.36 -10.62
N SER A 153 15.26 -22.11 -9.87
CA SER A 153 15.92 -21.81 -8.60
C SER A 153 16.79 -20.53 -8.55
N ASN A 154 16.65 -19.61 -9.51
CA ASN A 154 17.49 -18.44 -9.75
C ASN A 154 16.89 -17.11 -9.26
N VAL A 155 15.70 -17.11 -8.64
CA VAL A 155 15.16 -15.88 -8.02
C VAL A 155 16.11 -15.36 -6.93
N LYS A 156 16.80 -16.25 -6.19
CA LYS A 156 17.81 -15.85 -5.20
C LYS A 156 19.08 -15.26 -5.83
N GLU A 157 19.40 -15.61 -7.08
CA GLU A 157 20.64 -15.20 -7.75
C GLU A 157 20.52 -13.84 -8.45
N PHE A 158 19.32 -13.47 -8.88
CA PHE A 158 19.07 -12.17 -9.53
C PHE A 158 19.15 -11.01 -8.53
N TYR A 159 18.72 -11.23 -7.28
CA TYR A 159 18.87 -10.25 -6.20
C TYR A 159 20.28 -10.23 -5.58
N SER A 160 21.08 -11.29 -5.74
CA SER A 160 22.45 -11.33 -5.19
C SER A 160 23.50 -10.67 -6.10
N LYS A 161 23.24 -10.53 -7.41
CA LYS A 161 24.20 -9.93 -8.35
C LYS A 161 24.14 -8.41 -8.48
N SER A 162 23.10 -7.74 -7.98
CA SER A 162 23.01 -6.26 -8.01
C SER A 162 23.79 -5.56 -6.89
N TYR A 163 24.44 -6.32 -5.98
CA TYR A 163 25.30 -5.79 -4.91
C TYR A 163 26.78 -6.16 -5.04
N ALA A 164 27.20 -6.74 -6.17
CA ALA A 164 28.62 -6.86 -6.49
C ALA A 164 29.04 -5.62 -7.30
N GLY A 165 29.44 -4.56 -6.59
CA GLY A 165 30.09 -3.41 -7.21
C GLY A 165 31.41 -3.83 -7.90
N PRO A 166 31.85 -3.10 -8.93
CA PRO A 166 33.12 -3.40 -9.59
C PRO A 166 34.27 -3.25 -8.59
N CYS A 167 35.20 -4.21 -8.62
CA CYS A 167 36.42 -4.26 -7.82
C CYS A 167 37.34 -3.06 -8.08
#